data_AF-A0A961EQS5-F1
#
_entry.id   AF-A0A961EQS5-F1
#
_cell.length_a   1.000
_cell.length_b   1.000
_cell.length_c   1.000
_cell.angle_alpha   90.00
_cell.angle_beta   90.00
_cell.angle_gamma   90.00
#
_symmetry.space_group_name_H-M   'P 1'
#
loop_
_entity.id
_entity.type
_entity.pdbx_description
1 polymer ?
#
loop_
_entity_poly.entity_id
_entity_poly.type
_entity_poly.pdbx_seq_one_letter_code
_entity_poly.pdbx_strand_id
1 'polypeptide(L)' 'MAELQWQEILIKLLDRAPLTAEEQDYVQRNLETLIEHFSEDPDDAEFLAYLKSLRK' A
#
# COMPACT_ATOMS: atom_id res chain seq x y z
N MET A 1 -7.37 17.46 -10.02
CA MET A 1 -6.85 16.07 -10.04
C MET A 1 -7.37 15.42 -8.78
N ALA A 2 -8.05 14.28 -8.88
CA ALA A 2 -8.56 13.59 -7.71
C ALA A 2 -7.37 13.06 -6.90
N GLU A 3 -7.25 13.48 -5.65
CA GLU A 3 -6.20 13.00 -4.77
C GLU A 3 -6.58 11.58 -4.34
N LEU A 4 -5.83 10.58 -4.82
CA LEU A 4 -6.03 9.18 -4.44
C LEU A 4 -6.00 9.07 -2.91
N GLN A 5 -7.07 8.53 -2.34
CA GLN A 5 -7.19 8.39 -0.89
C GLN A 5 -6.45 7.13 -0.46
N TRP A 6 -5.58 7.26 0.55
CA TRP A 6 -4.79 6.16 1.09
C TRP A 6 -5.65 4.95 1.45
N GLN A 7 -6.84 5.17 1.98
CA GLN A 7 -7.77 4.14 2.41
C GLN A 7 -8.24 3.24 1.25
N GLU A 8 -8.47 3.80 0.06
CA GLU A 8 -8.95 3.02 -1.09
C GLU A 8 -7.84 2.13 -1.66
N ILE A 9 -6.62 2.64 -1.72
CA ILE A 9 -5.43 1.88 -2.11
C ILE A 9 -5.23 0.71 -1.14
N LEU A 10 -5.37 0.96 0.16
CA LEU A 10 -5.18 -0.04 1.20
C LEU A 10 -6.21 -1.15 1.15
N ILE A 11 -7.49 -0.82 1.01
CA ILE A 11 -8.57 -1.81 0.84
C ILE A 11 -8.25 -2.71 -0.36
N LYS A 12 -7.84 -2.12 -1.49
CA LYS A 12 -7.47 -2.90 -2.68
C LYS A 12 -6.27 -3.81 -2.44
N LEU A 13 -5.24 -3.34 -1.75
CA LEU A 13 -4.06 -4.15 -1.45
C LEU A 13 -4.39 -5.31 -0.49
N LEU A 14 -5.22 -5.07 0.53
CA LEU A 14 -5.71 -6.09 1.48
C LEU A 14 -6.55 -7.15 0.78
N ASP A 15 -7.44 -6.73 -0.11
CA ASP A 15 -8.29 -7.63 -0.91
C ASP A 15 -7.54 -8.29 -2.07
N ARG A 16 -6.24 -7.99 -2.24
CA ARG A 16 -5.41 -8.41 -3.40
C ARG A 16 -6.06 -8.05 -4.74
N ALA A 17 -6.81 -6.97 -4.76
CA ALA A 17 -7.46 -6.46 -5.95
C ALA A 17 -6.43 -5.85 -6.92
N PRO A 18 -6.67 -5.92 -8.23
CA PRO A 18 -5.78 -5.29 -9.20
C PRO A 18 -5.78 -3.76 -9.04
N LEU A 19 -4.58 -3.18 -9.02
CA LEU A 19 -4.37 -1.74 -9.07
C LEU A 19 -4.23 -1.27 -10.52
N THR A 20 -4.80 -0.10 -10.81
CA THR A 20 -4.54 0.62 -12.07
C THR A 20 -3.09 1.12 -12.14
N ALA A 21 -2.62 1.54 -13.32
CA ALA A 21 -1.26 2.05 -13.48
C ALA A 21 -0.99 3.30 -12.62
N GLU A 22 -1.96 4.21 -12.50
CA GLU A 22 -1.84 5.41 -11.67
C GLU A 22 -1.72 5.08 -10.18
N GLU A 23 -2.49 4.09 -9.72
CA GLU A 23 -2.44 3.60 -8.34
C GLU A 23 -1.14 2.84 -8.04
N GLN A 24 -0.60 2.09 -9.02
CA GLN A 24 0.69 1.43 -8.89
C GLN A 24 1.83 2.44 -8.77
N ASP A 25 1.84 3.47 -9.62
CA ASP A 25 2.80 4.58 -9.54
C ASP A 25 2.71 5.30 -8.20
N TYR A 26 1.49 5.53 -7.72
CA TYR A 26 1.23 6.15 -6.42
C TYR A 26 1.75 5.30 -5.26
N VAL A 27 1.48 3.99 -5.26
CA VAL A 27 2.00 3.05 -4.26
C VAL A 27 3.52 3.00 -4.30
N GLN A 28 4.14 2.91 -5.48
CA GLN A 28 5.60 2.87 -5.60
C GLN A 28 6.25 4.15 -5.05
N ARG A 29 5.69 5.32 -5.32
CA ARG A 29 6.24 6.60 -4.87
C ARG A 29 6.16 6.82 -3.36
N ASN A 30 5.25 6.13 -2.69
CA ASN A 30 4.94 6.34 -1.27
C ASN A 30 5.07 5.05 -0.45
N LEU A 31 5.76 4.04 -0.99
CA LEU A 31 5.85 2.72 -0.36
C LEU A 31 6.50 2.78 1.02
N GLU A 32 7.46 3.69 1.22
CA GLU A 32 8.09 3.91 2.51
C GLU A 32 7.11 4.46 3.54
N THR A 33 6.31 5.46 3.15
CA THR A 33 5.24 6.03 4.00
C THR A 33 4.19 4.98 4.37
N LEU A 34 3.82 4.11 3.42
CA LEU A 34 2.95 2.96 3.70
C LEU A 34 3.60 2.04 4.73
N ILE A 35 4.84 1.59 4.51
CA ILE A 35 5.54 0.69 5.45
C ILE A 35 5.68 1.29 6.85
N GLU A 36 6.00 2.59 6.96
CA GLU A 36 6.12 3.27 8.25
C GLU A 36 4.79 3.30 9.00
N HIS A 37 3.70 3.68 8.32
CA HIS A 37 2.36 3.75 8.92
C HIS A 37 1.87 2.39 9.44
N PHE A 38 2.20 1.31 8.73
CA PHE A 38 1.82 -0.07 9.13
C PHE A 38 2.82 -0.76 10.05
N SER A 39 4.00 -0.17 10.28
CA SER A 39 4.98 -0.75 11.21
C SER A 39 4.61 -0.57 12.68
N GLU A 40 3.61 0.27 12.97
CA GLU A 40 3.15 0.58 14.32
C GLU A 40 2.07 -0.39 14.83
N ASP A 41 1.36 -1.11 13.94
CA ASP A 41 0.28 -2.04 14.31
C ASP A 41 0.71 -3.52 14.17
N PRO A 42 0.81 -4.30 15.28
CA PRO A 42 1.27 -5.68 15.24
C PRO A 42 0.34 -6.66 14.52
N ASP A 43 -0.95 -6.32 14.33
CA ASP A 43 -1.89 -7.17 13.58
C ASP A 43 -1.64 -7.13 12.06
N ASP A 44 -0.85 -6.16 11.57
CA ASP A 44 -0.58 -5.94 10.15
C ASP A 44 0.74 -6.56 9.66
N ALA A 45 1.36 -7.45 10.42
CA ALA A 45 2.66 -8.04 10.08
C ALA A 45 2.69 -8.77 8.72
N GLU A 46 1.61 -9.48 8.35
CA GLU A 46 1.49 -10.12 7.03
C GLU A 46 1.36 -9.08 5.91
N PHE A 47 0.61 -8.01 6.15
CA PHE A 47 0.44 -6.92 5.18
C PHE A 47 1.74 -6.13 5.01
N LEU A 48 2.48 -5.88 6.08
CA LEU A 48 3.79 -5.25 6.06
C LEU A 48 4.81 -6.07 5.26
N ALA A 49 4.80 -7.41 5.42
CA ALA A 49 5.64 -8.31 4.64
C ALA A 49 5.28 -8.25 3.14
N TYR A 50 3.98 -8.17 2.82
CA TYR A 50 3.50 -7.97 1.46
C TYR A 50 3.96 -6.63 0.88
N LEU A 51 3.79 -5.51 1.58
CA LEU A 51 4.27 -4.19 1.13
C LEU A 51 5.79 -4.17 0.87
N LYS A 52 6.58 -4.78 1.76
CA LYS A 52 8.04 -4.91 1.57
C LYS A 52 8.40 -5.74 0.34
N SER A 53 7.55 -6.70 -0.05
CA SER A 53 7.75 -7.51 -1.25
C SER A 53 7.54 -6.73 -2.55
N LEU A 54 6.79 -5.63 -2.51
CA LEU A 54 6.51 -4.76 -3.68
C LEU A 54 7.69 -3.85 -4.04
N ARG A 55 8.71 -3.72 -3.18
CA ARG A 55 9.90 -2.87 -3.37
C ARG A 55 10.93 -3.46 -4.37
N LYS A 56 10.54 -4.39 -5.24
CA LYS A 56 11.48 -5.06 -6.16
C LYS A 56 11.99 -4.16 -7.27
#